data_AF-A0A2V7D5Y3-F1
#
_entry.id   AF-A0A2V7D5Y3-F1
#
_cell.length_a   1.000
_cell.length_b   1.000
_cell.length_c   1.000
_cell.angle_alpha   90.00
_cell.angle_beta   90.00
_cell.angle_gamma   90.00
#
_symmetry.space_group_name_H-M   'P 1'
#
loop_
_entity.id
_entity.type
_entity.pdbx_description
1 polymer ?
#
loop_
_entity_poly.entity_id
_entity_poly.type
_entity_poly.pdbx_seq_one_letter_code
_entity_poly.pdbx_strand_id
1 'polypeptide(L)'
;MATERLSMRQTRQILRQKWSLGRTHREVAQSLGISCGAVGTTVLRARAAGLDWAQVDTLSDEVLQARVYGPPTPPTHHRAVPDCAYHAS
;
A
#
# COMPACT_ATOMS: atom_id res chain seq x y z
N MET A 1 12.89 -10.02 -6.44
CA MET A 1 12.68 -9.87 -4.98
C MET A 1 11.24 -10.21 -4.67
N ALA A 2 10.99 -11.26 -3.89
CA ALA A 2 9.66 -11.54 -3.38
C ALA A 2 9.28 -10.39 -2.44
N THR A 3 8.21 -9.66 -2.76
CA THR A 3 7.68 -8.64 -1.85
C THR A 3 7.22 -9.38 -0.61
N GLU A 4 8.02 -9.34 0.47
CA GLU A 4 7.55 -9.75 1.79
C GLU A 4 6.20 -9.07 2.03
N ARG A 5 5.17 -9.89 2.25
CA ARG A 5 3.80 -9.39 2.37
C ARG A 5 3.76 -8.52 3.63
N LEU A 6 3.61 -7.21 3.45
CA LEU A 6 3.36 -6.30 4.56
C LEU A 6 2.14 -6.80 5.34
N SER A 7 2.28 -6.88 6.66
CA SER A 7 1.14 -7.17 7.52
C SER A 7 0.08 -6.08 7.37
N MET A 8 -1.22 -6.39 7.49
CA MET A 8 -2.28 -5.38 7.37
C MET A 8 -2.12 -4.24 8.37
N ARG A 9 -1.57 -4.54 9.54
CA ARG A 9 -1.14 -3.53 10.52
C ARG A 9 -0.14 -2.53 9.94
N GLN A 10 0.89 -2.99 9.21
CA GLN A 10 1.87 -2.11 8.57
C GLN A 10 1.24 -1.29 7.45
N THR A 11 0.39 -1.91 6.62
CA THR A 11 -0.38 -1.22 5.57
C THR A 11 -1.21 -0.06 6.15
N ARG A 12 -1.95 -0.32 7.24
CA ARG A 12 -2.73 0.71 7.94
C ARG A 12 -1.84 1.83 8.48
N GLN A 13 -0.69 1.49 9.07
CA GLN A 13 0.24 2.49 9.58
C GLN A 13 0.86 3.33 8.45
N ILE A 14 1.17 2.74 7.29
CA ILE A 14 1.64 3.49 6.12
C ILE A 14 0.59 4.53 5.73
N LEU A 15 -0.65 4.10 5.53
CA LEU A 15 -1.74 4.98 5.10
C LEU A 15 -2.02 6.07 6.14
N ARG A 16 -2.00 5.72 7.44
CA ARG A 16 -2.11 6.68 8.55
C ARG A 16 -1.03 7.74 8.49
N GLN A 17 0.24 7.36 8.44
CA GLN A 17 1.34 8.33 8.45
C GLN A 17 1.33 9.20 7.19
N LYS A 18 0.86 8.67 6.06
CA LYS A 18 0.78 9.40 4.80
C LYS A 18 -0.38 10.39 4.73
N TRP A 19 -1.56 10.00 5.19
CA TRP A 19 -2.78 10.79 5.04
C TRP A 19 -3.15 11.59 6.29
N SER A 20 -2.89 11.06 7.49
CA SER A 20 -3.14 11.77 8.75
C SER A 20 -1.97 12.66 9.16
N LEU A 21 -0.72 12.24 8.91
CA LEU A 21 0.48 12.98 9.35
C LEU A 21 1.25 13.66 8.23
N GLY A 22 0.88 13.45 6.96
CA GLY A 22 1.53 14.09 5.81
C GLY A 22 3.01 13.71 5.59
N ARG A 23 3.49 12.60 6.16
CA ARG A 23 4.91 12.22 6.11
C ARG A 23 5.38 11.84 4.71
N THR A 24 6.68 11.98 4.46
CA THR A 24 7.31 11.51 3.21
C THR A 24 7.43 9.99 3.18
N HIS A 25 7.62 9.40 2.00
CA HIS A 25 7.79 7.93 1.89
C HIS A 25 9.00 7.42 2.70
N ARG A 26 10.07 8.22 2.77
CA ARG A 26 11.30 7.88 3.47
C ARG A 26 11.14 7.84 4.98
N GLU A 27 10.43 8.81 5.56
CA GLU A 27 10.14 8.85 7.00
C GLU A 27 9.24 7.68 7.42
N VAL A 28 8.23 7.36 6.61
CA VAL A 28 7.33 6.22 6.88
C VAL A 28 8.11 4.90 6.81
N ALA A 29 8.95 4.75 5.78
CA ALA A 29 9.81 3.58 5.61
C ALA A 29 10.75 3.37 6.80
N GLN A 30 11.44 4.41 7.25
CA GLN A 30 12.31 4.34 8.44
C GLN A 30 11.51 4.04 9.72
N SER A 31 10.36 4.67 9.89
CA SER A 31 9.52 4.47 11.08
C SER A 31 8.99 3.04 11.20
N LEU A 32 8.79 2.33 10.09
CA LEU A 32 8.24 0.99 10.05
C LEU A 32 9.29 -0.10 9.75
N GLY A 33 10.54 0.28 9.47
CA GLY A 33 11.61 -0.65 9.11
C GLY A 33 11.40 -1.35 7.76
N ILE A 34 10.72 -0.69 6.81
CA ILE A 34 10.38 -1.27 5.49
C ILE A 34 10.99 -0.47 4.35
N SER A 35 10.92 -0.98 3.13
CA SER A 35 11.43 -0.26 1.95
C SER A 35 10.52 0.89 1.52
N CYS A 36 11.12 1.99 1.03
CA CYS A 36 10.38 3.13 0.46
C CYS A 36 9.48 2.71 -0.72
N GLY A 37 9.91 1.72 -1.51
CA GLY A 37 9.12 1.16 -2.61
C GLY A 37 7.85 0.47 -2.14
N ALA A 38 7.90 -0.26 -1.01
CA ALA A 38 6.72 -0.89 -0.42
C ALA A 38 5.72 0.17 0.07
N VAL A 39 6.21 1.27 0.68
CA VAL A 39 5.37 2.42 1.07
C VAL A 39 4.68 3.01 -0.16
N GLY A 40 5.43 3.37 -1.20
CA GLY A 40 4.88 3.99 -2.40
C GLY A 40 3.86 3.09 -3.12
N THR A 41 4.17 1.80 -3.27
CA THR A 41 3.26 0.83 -3.89
C THR A 41 1.95 0.69 -3.10
N THR A 42 2.03 0.66 -1.78
CA THR A 42 0.85 0.56 -0.90
C THR A 42 -0.04 1.79 -1.03
N VAL A 43 0.55 2.99 -0.99
CA VAL A 43 -0.18 4.26 -1.15
C VAL A 43 -0.82 4.36 -2.53
N LEU A 44 -0.08 3.98 -3.58
CA LEU A 44 -0.58 4.00 -4.95
C LEU A 44 -1.80 3.08 -5.11
N ARG A 45 -1.71 1.85 -4.58
CA ARG A 45 -2.82 0.89 -4.61
C ARG A 45 -4.03 1.37 -3.82
N ALA A 46 -3.82 1.92 -2.63
CA ALA A 46 -4.91 2.44 -1.82
C ALA A 46 -5.60 3.65 -2.52
N ARG A 47 -4.83 4.53 -3.16
CA ARG A 47 -5.36 5.62 -3.98
C ARG A 47 -6.11 5.12 -5.21
N ALA A 48 -5.57 4.12 -5.91
CA ALA A 48 -6.23 3.50 -7.06
C ALA A 48 -7.56 2.81 -6.67
N ALA A 49 -7.64 2.29 -5.44
CA ALA A 49 -8.87 1.76 -4.86
C ALA A 49 -9.85 2.85 -4.36
N GLY A 50 -9.49 4.13 -4.50
CA GLY A 50 -10.30 5.26 -4.05
C GLY A 50 -10.45 5.34 -2.52
N LEU A 51 -9.48 4.80 -1.77
CA LEU A 51 -9.52 4.81 -0.31
C LEU A 51 -8.96 6.10 0.27
N ASP A 52 -9.58 6.56 1.35
CA ASP A 52 -9.06 7.60 2.25
C ASP A 52 -8.80 7.06 3.68
N TRP A 53 -8.08 7.82 4.51
CA TRP A 53 -7.82 7.48 5.91
C TRP A 53 -9.10 7.19 6.69
N ALA A 54 -10.14 8.00 6.53
CA ALA A 54 -11.41 7.79 7.24
C ALA A 54 -12.03 6.42 6.90
N GLN A 55 -11.93 5.99 5.64
CA GLN A 55 -12.39 4.66 5.24
C GLN A 55 -11.48 3.58 5.83
N VAL A 56 -10.17 3.69 5.65
CA VAL A 56 -9.19 2.70 6.13
C VAL A 56 -9.28 2.45 7.63
N ASP A 57 -9.55 3.49 8.43
CA ASP A 57 -9.71 3.36 9.88
C ASP A 57 -10.93 2.49 10.24
N THR A 58 -12.04 2.67 9.52
CA THR A 58 -13.29 1.90 9.70
C THR A 58 -13.27 0.51 9.06
N LEU A 59 -12.37 0.25 8.12
CA LEU A 59 -12.30 -1.03 7.41
C LEU A 59 -11.61 -2.10 8.26
N SER A 60 -12.15 -3.32 8.20
CA SER A 60 -11.49 -4.52 8.68
C SER A 60 -10.26 -4.85 7.83
N ASP A 61 -9.31 -5.58 8.41
CA ASP A 61 -8.06 -5.94 7.76
C ASP A 61 -8.27 -6.76 6.49
N GLU A 62 -9.28 -7.64 6.46
CA GLU A 62 -9.63 -8.45 5.28
C GLU A 62 -10.15 -7.59 4.12
N VAL A 63 -11.02 -6.62 4.43
CA VAL A 63 -11.60 -5.72 3.42
C VAL A 63 -10.54 -4.77 2.90
N LEU A 64 -9.70 -4.23 3.78
CA LEU A 64 -8.55 -3.41 3.41
C LEU A 64 -7.61 -4.20 2.50
N GLN A 65 -7.30 -5.44 2.86
CA GLN A 65 -6.47 -6.32 2.05
C GLN A 65 -7.09 -6.52 0.66
N ALA A 66 -8.38 -6.85 0.58
CA ALA A 66 -9.07 -7.08 -0.68
C ALA A 66 -9.10 -5.83 -1.57
N ARG A 67 -9.23 -4.64 -0.99
CA ARG A 67 -9.23 -3.36 -1.73
C ARG A 67 -7.83 -2.98 -2.22
N VAL A 68 -6.81 -3.15 -1.38
CA VAL A 68 -5.42 -2.71 -1.69
C VAL A 68 -4.69 -3.73 -2.56
N TYR A 69 -4.88 -5.03 -2.32
CA TYR A 69 -4.16 -6.10 -3.02
C TYR A 69 -5.03 -6.88 -4.02
N GLY A 70 -6.34 -6.59 -4.07
CA GLY A 70 -7.31 -7.39 -4.81
C GLY A 70 -7.87 -8.55 -3.98
N PRO A 71 -9.02 -9.12 -4.37
CA PRO A 71 -9.51 -10.35 -3.76
C PRO A 71 -8.44 -11.45 -3.88
N PRO A 72 -8.38 -12.41 -2.94
CA PRO A 72 -7.56 -13.60 -3.09
C PRO A 72 -8.15 -14.48 -4.19
N THR A 73 -8.03 -14.07 -5.45
CA THR A 73 -8.37 -14.89 -6.61
C THR A 73 -7.34 -16.03 -6.70
N PRO A 74 -7.77 -17.28 -6.96
CA PRO A 74 -6.85 -18.32 -7.41
C PRO A 74 -6.11 -17.80 -8.66
N PRO A 75 -4.85 -18.21 -8.89
CA PRO A 75 -3.91 -17.52 -9.77
C PRO A 75 -4.35 -17.58 -11.25
N THR A 76 -5.26 -16.70 -11.64
CA THR A 76 -5.47 -16.33 -13.02
C THR A 76 -4.64 -15.09 -13.24
N HIS A 77 -3.55 -15.27 -13.97
CA HIS A 77 -2.66 -14.24 -14.46
C HIS A 77 -3.46 -13.11 -15.15
N HIS A 78 -3.80 -12.06 -14.40
CA HIS A 78 -3.95 -10.74 -14.97
C HIS A 78 -3.16 -9.76 -14.13
N ARG A 79 -1.85 -9.77 -14.40
CA ARG A 79 -0.91 -8.78 -13.93
C ARG A 79 -1.31 -7.44 -14.55
N ALA A 80 -2.15 -6.67 -13.87
CA ALA A 80 -2.11 -5.23 -14.03
C ALA A 80 -0.75 -4.80 -13.46
N VAL A 81 0.28 -4.85 -14.31
CA VAL A 81 1.54 -4.16 -14.08
C VAL A 81 1.15 -2.69 -13.86
N PRO A 82 1.33 -2.12 -12.65
CA PRO A 82 1.41 -0.68 -12.58
C PRO A 82 2.69 -0.33 -13.31
N ASP A 83 2.59 0.35 -14.45
CA ASP A 83 3.71 1.02 -15.11
C ASP A 83 4.31 2.02 -14.11
N CYS A 84 5.20 1.54 -13.25
CA CYS A 84 6.10 2.38 -12.50
C CYS A 84 7.18 2.86 -13.49
N ALA A 85 6.80 3.79 -14.36
CA ALA A 85 7.72 4.61 -15.14
C ALA A 85 8.52 5.50 -14.17
N TYR A 86 9.48 4.88 -13.49
CA TYR A 86 10.59 5.57 -12.84
C TYR A 86 11.81 5.39 -13.75
N HIS A 87 11.85 6.16 -14.84
CA HIS A 87 13.12 6.46 -15.48
C HIS A 87 13.44 7.91 -15.14
N ALA A 88 14.32 8.03 -14.15
CA ALA A 88 15.06 9.22 -13.85
C ALA A 88 15.90 9.64 -15.07
N SER A 89 16.07 10.95 -15.16
CA SER A 89 16.84 11.74 -16.12
C SER A 89 18.25 11.24 -16.38
#